data_AF-A0A2T6FQR0-F1
#
_entry.id   AF-A0A2T6FQR0-F1
#
_cell.length_a   1.000
_cell.length_b   1.000
_cell.length_c   1.000
_cell.angle_alpha   90.00
_cell.angle_beta   90.00
_cell.angle_gamma   90.00
#
_symmetry.space_group_name_H-M   'P 1'
#
loop_
_entity.id
_entity.type
_entity.pdbx_description
1 polymer ?
#
loop_
_entity_poly.entity_id
_entity_poly.type
_entity_poly.pdbx_seq_one_letter_code
_entity_poly.pdbx_strand_id
1 'polypeptide(L)'
;MVLRIARNLQRAAYSESKIIALPVLRRLLATATLTAISLPELYRSRDIIQRKHILRVLAVEAGFKCWEDYRHALDTMSVDQLSHFDHLRRTAGYPNLWFTNYDEAQVYAQENNGNALRVGSQAVVLIG
;
A
#
# COMPACT_ATOMS: atom_id res chain seq x y z
N MET A 1 14.81 -4.33 -7.15
CA MET A 1 13.46 -4.91 -6.95
C MET A 1 12.38 -3.86 -6.68
N VAL A 2 12.59 -2.96 -5.72
CA VAL A 2 11.59 -1.96 -5.27
C VAL A 2 11.09 -1.02 -6.39
N LEU A 3 11.96 -0.57 -7.31
CA LEU A 3 11.56 0.25 -8.46
C LEU A 3 10.53 -0.41 -9.39
N ARG A 4 10.55 -1.75 -9.48
CA ARG A 4 9.58 -2.54 -10.25
C ARG A 4 8.24 -2.58 -9.53
N ILE A 5 8.24 -2.81 -8.22
CA ILE A 5 7.04 -2.78 -7.38
C ILE A 5 6.38 -1.40 -7.43
N ALA A 6 7.17 -0.32 -7.31
CA ALA A 6 6.67 1.04 -7.45
C ALA A 6 6.02 1.28 -8.82
N ARG A 7 6.53 0.66 -9.91
CA ARG A 7 5.88 0.68 -11.23
C ARG A 7 4.51 0.04 -11.17
N ASN A 8 4.43 -1.15 -10.60
CA ASN A 8 3.21 -1.95 -10.59
C ASN A 8 2.13 -1.28 -9.75
N LEU A 9 2.50 -0.72 -8.60
CA LEU A 9 1.60 0.06 -7.75
C LEU A 9 1.13 1.34 -8.42
N GLN A 10 2.01 2.06 -9.13
CA GLN A 10 1.59 3.22 -9.92
C GLN A 10 0.56 2.81 -10.99
N ARG A 11 0.80 1.71 -11.71
CA ARG A 11 -0.15 1.21 -12.71
C ARG A 11 -1.47 0.79 -12.07
N ALA A 12 -1.42 0.15 -10.89
CA ALA A 12 -2.61 -0.20 -10.12
C ALA A 12 -3.40 1.05 -9.66
N ALA A 13 -2.72 2.12 -9.26
CA ALA A 13 -3.38 3.38 -8.89
C ALA A 13 -4.15 4.04 -10.05
N TYR A 14 -3.72 3.83 -11.29
CA TYR A 14 -4.41 4.31 -12.49
C TYR A 14 -5.56 3.42 -12.96
N SER A 15 -5.68 2.20 -12.43
CA SER A 15 -6.71 1.24 -12.82
C SER A 15 -8.12 1.81 -12.66
N GLU A 16 -8.99 1.55 -13.63
CA GLU A 16 -10.42 1.87 -13.53
C GLU A 16 -11.17 0.93 -12.58
N SER A 17 -10.58 -0.24 -12.29
CA SER A 17 -11.11 -1.12 -11.24
C SER A 17 -10.78 -0.53 -9.86
N LYS A 18 -11.83 -0.12 -9.15
CA LYS A 18 -11.75 0.38 -7.76
C LYS A 18 -11.08 -0.63 -6.82
N ILE A 19 -11.28 -1.93 -7.06
CA ILE A 19 -10.67 -3.00 -6.25
C ILE A 19 -9.14 -2.94 -6.33
N ILE A 20 -8.61 -2.54 -7.50
CA ILE A 20 -7.16 -2.44 -7.75
C ILE A 20 -6.62 -1.07 -7.33
N ALA A 21 -7.34 0.02 -7.65
CA ALA A 21 -6.87 1.37 -7.40
C ALA A 21 -6.98 1.82 -5.94
N LEU A 22 -8.14 1.61 -5.30
CA LEU A 22 -8.41 2.11 -3.94
C LEU A 22 -7.37 1.67 -2.89
N PRO A 23 -6.86 0.42 -2.89
CA PRO A 23 -5.74 0.02 -2.03
C PRO A 23 -4.54 0.96 -2.09
N VAL A 24 -4.12 1.33 -3.30
CA VAL A 24 -2.94 2.18 -3.49
C VAL A 24 -3.23 3.62 -3.08
N LEU A 25 -4.43 4.11 -3.38
CA LEU A 25 -4.85 5.46 -3.01
C LEU A 25 -4.96 5.64 -1.49
N ARG A 26 -5.50 4.64 -0.79
CA ARG A 26 -5.57 4.64 0.68
C ARG A 26 -4.19 4.71 1.31
N ARG A 27 -3.21 3.97 0.77
CA ARG A 27 -1.81 4.00 1.23
C ARG A 27 -1.15 5.37 1.01
N LEU A 28 -1.44 6.02 -0.11
CA LEU A 28 -0.96 7.39 -0.39
C LEU A 28 -1.48 8.40 0.64
N LEU A 29 -2.74 8.27 1.05
CA LEU A 29 -3.35 9.12 2.07
C LEU A 29 -2.84 8.81 3.48
N ALA A 30 -2.74 7.52 3.83
CA ALA A 30 -2.29 7.07 5.15
C ALA A 30 -0.85 7.50 5.47
N THR A 31 0.01 7.57 4.45
CA THR A 31 1.40 8.03 4.59
C THR A 31 1.56 9.55 4.51
N ALA A 32 0.44 10.29 4.42
CA ALA A 32 0.42 11.74 4.21
C ALA A 32 1.29 12.20 3.01
N THR A 33 1.48 11.32 2.02
CA THR A 33 2.29 11.63 0.83
C THR A 33 1.57 12.64 -0.08
N LEU A 34 0.25 12.59 -0.10
CA LEU A 34 -0.63 13.56 -0.74
C LEU A 34 -1.56 14.12 0.34
N THR A 35 -1.34 15.37 0.72
CA THR A 35 -2.12 16.07 1.76
C THR A 35 -3.24 16.90 1.12
N ALA A 36 -4.34 17.09 1.85
CA ALA A 36 -5.47 17.95 1.47
C ALA A 36 -6.32 17.49 0.26
N ILE A 37 -6.34 16.19 -0.03
CA ILE A 37 -7.24 15.59 -1.03
C ILE A 37 -7.97 14.40 -0.40
N SER A 38 -9.29 14.30 -0.59
CA SER A 38 -10.07 13.14 -0.12
C SER A 38 -9.88 11.92 -1.01
N LEU A 39 -10.17 10.71 -0.50
CA LEU A 39 -10.05 9.48 -1.29
C LEU A 39 -10.86 9.50 -2.62
N PRO A 40 -12.12 9.96 -2.67
CA PRO A 40 -12.86 10.08 -3.92
C PRO A 40 -12.25 11.09 -4.90
N GLU A 41 -11.75 12.23 -4.40
CA GLU A 41 -11.07 13.23 -5.23
C GLU A 41 -9.76 12.69 -5.79
N LEU A 42 -8.98 11.98 -4.97
CA LEU A 42 -7.74 11.33 -5.41
C LEU A 42 -8.00 10.24 -6.46
N TYR A 43 -9.13 9.53 -6.37
CA TYR A 43 -9.53 8.57 -7.39
C TYR A 43 -9.88 9.23 -8.73
N ARG A 44 -10.55 10.39 -8.69
CA ARG A 44 -10.88 11.18 -9.89
C ARG A 44 -9.63 11.82 -10.51
N SER A 45 -8.74 12.34 -9.68
CA SER A 45 -7.48 13.00 -10.06
C SER A 45 -6.28 12.05 -10.00
N ARG A 46 -6.50 10.75 -10.25
CA ARG A 46 -5.46 9.72 -10.11
C ARG A 46 -4.25 9.96 -11.00
N ASP A 47 -4.40 10.73 -12.09
CA ASP A 47 -3.36 11.20 -13.00
C ASP A 47 -2.21 11.95 -12.29
N ILE A 48 -2.47 12.63 -11.17
CA ILE A 48 -1.45 13.34 -10.38
C ILE A 48 -0.46 12.40 -9.68
N ILE A 49 -0.77 11.09 -9.62
CA ILE A 49 0.02 10.11 -8.87
C ILE A 49 1.30 9.76 -9.64
N GLN A 50 2.39 10.39 -9.21
CA GLN A 50 3.70 10.12 -9.76
C GLN A 50 4.41 8.99 -9.02
N ARG A 51 5.37 8.37 -9.72
CA ARG A 51 6.21 7.29 -9.16
C ARG A 51 6.92 7.68 -7.86
N LYS A 52 7.32 8.95 -7.73
CA LYS A 52 7.95 9.50 -6.51
C LYS A 52 7.03 9.40 -5.28
N HIS A 53 5.71 9.56 -5.47
CA HIS A 53 4.73 9.41 -4.39
C HIS A 53 4.67 7.96 -3.93
N ILE A 54 4.67 7.01 -4.87
CA ILE A 54 4.70 5.58 -4.55
C ILE A 54 5.99 5.21 -3.83
N LEU A 55 7.15 5.70 -4.27
CA LEU A 55 8.42 5.42 -3.60
C LEU A 55 8.46 5.97 -2.16
N ARG A 56 7.87 7.15 -1.94
CA ARG A 56 7.73 7.74 -0.61
C ARG A 56 6.82 6.91 0.29
N VAL A 57 5.68 6.42 -0.24
CA VAL A 57 4.81 5.47 0.50
C VAL A 57 5.60 4.25 0.95
N LEU A 58 6.35 3.63 0.04
CA LEU A 58 7.12 2.43 0.34
C LEU A 58 8.20 2.68 1.40
N ALA A 59 8.84 3.85 1.36
CA ALA A 59 9.82 4.25 2.37
C ALA A 59 9.17 4.44 3.74
N VAL A 60 8.06 5.18 3.80
CA VAL A 60 7.33 5.43 5.07
C VAL A 60 6.82 4.14 5.69
N GLU A 61 6.27 3.23 4.88
CA GLU A 61 5.85 1.92 5.37
C GLU A 61 7.00 1.03 5.85
N ALA A 62 8.18 1.20 5.28
CA ALA A 62 9.40 0.54 5.75
C ALA A 62 10.04 1.25 6.97
N GLY A 63 9.43 2.32 7.49
CA GLY A 63 9.91 3.07 8.65
C GLY A 63 10.88 4.21 8.33
N PHE A 64 11.07 4.54 7.06
CA PHE A 64 11.99 5.60 6.61
C PHE A 64 11.27 6.91 6.27
N LYS A 65 11.95 8.04 6.44
CA LYS A 65 11.36 9.37 6.19
C LYS A 65 11.24 9.70 4.70
N CYS A 66 12.17 9.23 3.88
CA CYS A 66 12.20 9.48 2.44
C CYS A 66 12.74 8.28 1.67
N TRP A 67 12.58 8.34 0.34
CA TRP A 67 13.05 7.29 -0.56
C TRP A 67 14.58 7.19 -0.57
N GLU A 68 15.29 8.30 -0.41
CA GLU A 68 16.74 8.36 -0.42
C GLU A 68 17.33 7.58 0.76
N ASP A 69 16.82 7.81 1.98
CA ASP A 69 17.20 7.06 3.20
C ASP A 69 16.91 5.57 3.03
N TYR A 70 15.72 5.26 2.52
CA TYR A 70 15.32 3.87 2.31
C TYR A 70 16.19 3.19 1.26
N ARG A 71 16.52 3.89 0.16
CA ARG A 71 17.39 3.37 -0.89
C ARG A 71 18.77 3.01 -0.36
N HIS A 72 19.33 3.82 0.53
CA HIS A 72 20.62 3.53 1.13
C HIS A 72 20.57 2.28 2.03
N ALA A 73 19.49 2.14 2.82
CA ALA A 73 19.27 0.94 3.64
C ALA A 73 19.04 -0.32 2.78
N LEU A 74 18.35 -0.19 1.64
CA LEU A 74 18.09 -1.31 0.71
C LEU A 74 19.36 -1.98 0.20
N ASP A 75 20.47 -1.23 0.05
CA ASP A 75 21.75 -1.78 -0.38
C ASP A 75 22.36 -2.71 0.69
N THR A 76 21.91 -2.61 1.93
CA THR A 76 22.38 -3.41 3.09
C THR A 76 21.35 -4.43 3.60
N MET A 77 20.11 -4.40 3.11
CA MET A 77 19.02 -5.27 3.57
C MET A 77 19.03 -6.64 2.87
N SER A 78 18.70 -7.69 3.63
CA SER A 78 18.50 -9.04 3.09
C SER A 78 17.13 -9.18 2.40
N VAL A 79 17.02 -10.13 1.46
CA VAL A 79 15.80 -10.36 0.67
C VAL A 79 14.60 -10.73 1.56
N ASP A 80 14.81 -11.39 2.70
CA ASP A 80 13.74 -11.71 3.66
C ASP A 80 13.13 -10.46 4.31
N GLN A 81 13.91 -9.40 4.50
CA GLN A 81 13.39 -8.11 4.97
C GLN A 81 12.63 -7.33 3.89
N LEU A 82 12.56 -7.86 2.66
CA LEU A 82 11.77 -7.32 1.54
C LEU A 82 10.47 -8.10 1.32
N SER A 83 10.17 -9.09 2.16
CA SER A 83 8.96 -9.93 2.08
C SER A 83 7.65 -9.15 2.21
N HIS A 84 7.66 -7.96 2.86
CA HIS A 84 6.52 -7.03 2.88
C HIS A 84 6.06 -6.61 1.47
N PHE A 85 6.93 -6.70 0.46
CA PHE A 85 6.57 -6.42 -0.93
C PHE A 85 5.88 -7.59 -1.66
N ASP A 86 6.07 -8.84 -1.24
CA ASP A 86 5.35 -9.97 -1.84
C ASP A 86 3.87 -9.96 -1.42
N HIS A 87 3.55 -9.43 -0.24
CA HIS A 87 2.18 -9.15 0.18
C HIS A 87 1.48 -8.14 -0.74
N LEU A 88 2.22 -7.14 -1.23
CA LEU A 88 1.73 -6.16 -2.21
C LEU A 88 1.46 -6.77 -3.60
N ARG A 89 2.12 -7.88 -3.92
CA ARG A 89 1.87 -8.63 -5.16
C ARG A 89 0.58 -9.45 -5.07
N ARG A 90 0.25 -9.98 -3.89
CA ARG A 90 -1.00 -10.73 -3.64
C ARG A 90 -2.25 -9.84 -3.59
N THR A 91 -2.12 -8.60 -3.13
CA THR A 91 -3.22 -7.62 -3.15
C THR A 91 -3.73 -7.27 -4.56
N ALA A 92 -3.02 -7.63 -5.63
CA ALA A 92 -3.47 -7.38 -7.00
C ALA A 92 -4.47 -8.42 -7.53
N GLY A 93 -4.72 -9.54 -6.82
CA GLY A 93 -5.47 -10.68 -7.35
C GLY A 93 -6.72 -11.13 -6.58
N TYR A 94 -6.94 -10.69 -5.34
CA TYR A 94 -8.08 -11.12 -4.51
C TYR A 94 -8.78 -9.92 -3.86
N PRO A 95 -10.07 -10.03 -3.48
CA PRO A 95 -10.79 -8.91 -2.89
C PRO A 95 -10.19 -8.62 -1.52
N ASN A 96 -9.32 -7.61 -1.49
CA ASN A 96 -8.79 -7.06 -0.26
C ASN A 96 -9.96 -6.40 0.48
N LEU A 97 -10.34 -6.96 1.63
CA LEU A 97 -11.39 -6.39 2.45
C LEU A 97 -10.76 -5.32 3.34
N TRP A 98 -11.16 -4.08 3.12
CA TRP A 98 -10.62 -2.92 3.84
C TRP A 98 -11.54 -2.53 4.98
N PHE A 99 -10.97 -2.42 6.17
CA PHE A 99 -11.62 -2.05 7.41
C PHE A 99 -11.09 -0.71 7.91
N THR A 100 -11.97 0.04 8.58
CA THR A 100 -11.67 1.39 9.05
C THR A 100 -10.74 1.38 10.26
N ASN A 101 -10.70 0.27 11.01
CA ASN A 101 -9.81 0.05 12.13
C ASN A 101 -9.20 -1.36 12.08
N TYR A 102 -8.10 -1.54 12.82
CA TYR A 102 -7.36 -2.80 12.87
C TYR A 102 -8.11 -3.90 13.60
N ASP A 103 -8.86 -3.55 14.65
CA ASP A 103 -9.60 -4.51 15.45
C ASP A 103 -10.67 -5.25 14.60
N GLU A 104 -11.41 -4.54 13.77
CA GLU A 104 -12.39 -5.13 12.84
C GLU A 104 -11.72 -6.03 11.80
N ALA A 105 -10.57 -5.60 11.25
CA ALA A 105 -9.83 -6.45 10.32
C ALA A 105 -9.33 -7.72 11.01
N GLN A 106 -8.85 -7.61 12.25
CA GLN A 106 -8.33 -8.76 12.99
C GLN A 106 -9.43 -9.77 13.30
N VAL A 107 -10.61 -9.32 13.73
CA VAL A 107 -11.77 -10.18 13.98
C VAL A 107 -12.17 -10.90 12.68
N TYR A 108 -12.31 -10.16 11.58
CA TYR A 108 -12.70 -10.74 10.30
C TYR A 108 -11.65 -11.73 9.75
N ALA A 109 -10.36 -11.44 9.94
CA ALA A 109 -9.26 -12.33 9.58
C ALA A 109 -9.30 -13.65 10.37
N GLN A 110 -9.58 -13.59 11.67
CA GLN A 110 -9.69 -14.79 12.51
C GLN A 110 -10.89 -15.66 12.12
N GLU A 111 -12.01 -15.04 11.71
CA GLU A 111 -13.21 -15.77 11.28
C GLU A 111 -13.06 -16.42 9.89
N ASN A 112 -12.25 -15.83 9.00
CA ASN A 112 -12.19 -16.21 7.58
C ASN A 112 -10.84 -16.80 7.14
N ASN A 113 -10.00 -17.26 8.10
CA ASN A 113 -8.62 -17.72 7.84
C ASN A 113 -7.78 -16.70 7.03
N GLY A 114 -8.07 -15.41 7.23
CA GLY A 114 -7.36 -14.31 6.60
C GLY A 114 -6.21 -13.79 7.46
N ASN A 115 -5.44 -12.86 6.91
CA ASN A 115 -4.42 -12.11 7.66
C ASN A 115 -4.74 -10.62 7.64
N ALA A 116 -4.90 -10.03 8.82
CA ALA A 116 -5.16 -8.61 9.00
C ALA A 116 -3.85 -7.82 8.99
N LEU A 117 -3.74 -6.85 8.10
CA LEU A 117 -2.56 -6.00 7.97
C LEU A 117 -2.94 -4.56 8.23
N ARG A 118 -2.22 -3.92 9.16
CA ARG A 118 -2.44 -2.52 9.51
C ARG A 118 -1.83 -1.59 8.47
N VAL A 119 -2.61 -0.63 7.99
CA VAL A 119 -2.21 0.40 7.02
C VAL A 119 -2.62 1.77 7.56
N GLY A 120 -1.74 2.38 8.36
CA GLY A 120 -2.05 3.63 9.07
C GLY A 120 -3.15 3.43 10.12
N SER A 121 -4.24 4.20 10.02
CA SER A 121 -5.45 4.02 10.86
C SER A 121 -6.35 2.88 10.39
N GLN A 122 -6.21 2.44 9.15
CA GLN A 122 -7.04 1.40 8.53
C GLN A 122 -6.35 0.03 8.62
N ALA A 123 -7.09 -1.01 8.26
CA ALA A 123 -6.52 -2.33 8.10
C ALA A 123 -7.15 -3.06 6.92
N VAL A 124 -6.44 -4.04 6.40
CA VAL A 124 -6.87 -4.85 5.25
C VAL A 124 -6.76 -6.31 5.61
N VAL A 125 -7.79 -7.09 5.29
CA VAL A 125 -7.75 -8.55 5.42
C VAL A 125 -7.43 -9.16 4.07
N LEU A 126 -6.40 -10.01 4.10
CA LEU A 126 -5.99 -10.84 2.98
C LEU A 126 -6.53 -12.24 3.23
N ILE A 127 -7.48 -12.70 2.42
CA ILE A 127 -7.95 -14.09 2.46
C ILE A 127 -7.01 -14.91 1.56
N GLY A 128 -6.45 -15.99 2.12
CA GLY A 128 -5.53 -16.91 1.44
C GLY A 128 -6.24 -18.01 0.69
#